data_AF-G3B2P3-F1
#
_entry.id   AF-G3B2P3-F1
#
_cell.length_a   1.000
_cell.length_b   1.000
_cell.length_c   1.000
_cell.angle_alpha   90.00
_cell.angle_beta   90.00
_cell.angle_gamma   90.00
#
_symmetry.space_group_name_H-M   'P 1'
#
loop_
_entity.id
_entity.type
_entity.pdbx_description
1 polymer ?
#
loop_
_entity_poly.entity_id
_entity_poly.type
_entity_poly.pdbx_seq_one_letter_code
_entity_poly.pdbx_strand_id
1 'polypeptide(L)'
;MEFKDFETLLKKFHHYQAHADFGVEFIQNIISQAYCLKAFEEKNKDIFPIVDALLLENIPIKLLQSMILSSSVLGTERPLEIYNKYIQEVSAKPNEYTGRSPFGLLNESIILAFLYNNDRDFAHIIFDKVSMSGKLSESEVAIIKKVFKVYGDAFEEEDRWESAQPKLHSYIAGVIRDL
;
A
#
# COMPACT_ATOMS: atom_id res chain seq x y z
N MET A 1 -10.28 -13.94 5.67
CA MET A 1 -11.31 -13.53 6.64
C MET A 1 -12.16 -12.47 5.95
N GLU A 2 -13.43 -12.75 5.65
CA GLU A 2 -14.33 -11.77 5.00
C GLU A 2 -14.86 -10.78 6.05
N PHE A 3 -14.34 -9.56 6.06
CA PHE A 3 -14.84 -8.47 6.91
C PHE A 3 -16.05 -7.80 6.23
N LYS A 4 -17.24 -8.44 6.29
CA LYS A 4 -18.46 -7.87 5.68
C LYS A 4 -19.12 -6.77 6.52
N ASP A 5 -18.82 -6.71 7.83
CA ASP A 5 -19.40 -5.72 8.73
C ASP A 5 -18.30 -5.00 9.54
N PHE A 6 -17.93 -3.82 9.05
CA PHE A 6 -16.92 -2.96 9.63
C PHE A 6 -17.41 -2.16 10.85
N GLU A 7 -18.72 -1.94 10.97
CA GLU A 7 -19.30 -1.30 12.15
C GLU A 7 -19.22 -2.24 13.36
N THR A 8 -19.59 -3.51 13.15
CA THR A 8 -19.40 -4.56 14.17
C THR A 8 -17.93 -4.77 14.52
N LEU A 9 -17.02 -4.67 13.54
CA LEU A 9 -15.58 -4.74 13.80
C LEU A 9 -15.11 -3.62 14.74
N LEU A 10 -15.51 -2.38 14.50
CA LEU A 10 -15.18 -1.25 15.39
C LEU A 10 -15.79 -1.41 16.77
N LYS A 11 -17.05 -1.86 16.88
CA LYS A 11 -17.69 -2.12 18.18
C LYS A 11 -16.93 -3.19 18.98
N LYS A 12 -16.53 -4.28 18.32
CA LYS A 12 -15.72 -5.34 18.95
C LYS A 12 -14.34 -4.84 19.34
N PHE A 13 -13.71 -4.01 18.51
CA PHE A 13 -12.42 -3.41 18.82
C PHE A 13 -12.48 -2.45 20.01
N HIS A 14 -13.48 -1.57 20.06
CA HIS A 14 -13.68 -0.68 21.20
C HIS A 14 -13.89 -1.46 22.49
N HIS A 15 -14.67 -2.55 22.44
CA HIS A 15 -14.82 -3.44 23.59
C HIS A 15 -13.49 -4.08 23.98
N TYR A 16 -12.70 -4.58 23.02
CA TYR A 16 -11.38 -5.15 23.28
C TYR A 16 -10.42 -4.14 23.93
N GLN A 17 -10.35 -2.92 23.39
CA GLN A 17 -9.52 -1.84 23.93
C GLN A 17 -9.84 -1.53 25.40
N ALA A 18 -11.10 -1.63 25.80
CA ALA A 18 -11.52 -1.35 27.17
C ALA A 18 -11.21 -2.48 28.18
N HIS A 19 -10.87 -3.69 27.71
CA HIS A 19 -10.76 -4.88 28.57
C HIS A 19 -9.46 -5.67 28.41
N ALA A 20 -8.64 -5.38 27.39
CA ALA A 20 -7.43 -6.13 27.10
C ALA A 20 -6.17 -5.30 27.39
N ASP A 21 -5.21 -5.89 28.10
CA ASP A 21 -3.95 -5.25 28.48
C ASP A 21 -2.83 -5.40 27.43
N PHE A 22 -3.06 -6.20 26.38
CA PHE A 22 -2.03 -6.55 25.40
C PHE A 22 -2.59 -6.57 23.97
N GLY A 23 -1.73 -6.30 22.98
CA GLY A 23 -2.05 -6.54 21.56
C GLY A 23 -3.01 -5.54 20.91
N VAL A 24 -3.42 -4.48 21.61
CA VAL A 24 -4.32 -3.43 21.08
C VAL A 24 -3.79 -2.83 19.79
N GLU A 25 -2.51 -2.44 19.76
CA GLU A 25 -1.86 -1.86 18.58
C GLU A 25 -1.83 -2.83 17.40
N PHE A 26 -1.63 -4.12 17.65
CA PHE A 26 -1.62 -5.14 16.61
C PHE A 26 -3.00 -5.26 15.96
N ILE A 27 -4.06 -5.33 16.77
CA ILE A 27 -5.44 -5.38 16.26
C ILE A 27 -5.79 -4.08 15.54
N GLN A 28 -5.37 -2.93 16.07
CA GLN A 28 -5.59 -1.62 15.45
C GLN A 28 -4.97 -1.54 14.05
N ASN A 29 -3.76 -2.06 13.87
CA ASN A 29 -3.10 -2.13 12.57
C ASN A 29 -3.86 -3.03 11.58
N ILE A 30 -4.33 -4.20 12.02
CA ILE A 30 -5.14 -5.11 11.19
C ILE A 30 -6.44 -4.44 10.75
N ILE A 31 -7.13 -3.75 11.67
CA ILE A 31 -8.37 -3.05 11.38
C ILE A 31 -8.12 -1.91 10.38
N SER A 32 -7.04 -1.15 10.57
CA SER A 32 -6.64 -0.06 9.67
C SER A 32 -6.36 -0.57 8.26
N GLN A 33 -5.65 -1.70 8.14
CA GLN A 33 -5.41 -2.36 6.86
C GLN A 33 -6.70 -2.88 6.21
N ALA A 34 -7.61 -3.46 7.00
CA ALA A 34 -8.91 -3.90 6.49
C ALA A 34 -9.72 -2.71 5.93
N TYR A 35 -9.68 -1.56 6.60
CA TYR A 35 -10.31 -0.34 6.10
C TYR A 35 -9.61 0.20 4.84
N CYS A 36 -8.28 0.10 4.75
CA CYS A 36 -7.57 0.41 3.49
C CYS A 36 -8.06 -0.46 2.34
N LEU A 37 -8.19 -1.78 2.54
CA LEU A 37 -8.71 -2.69 1.54
C LEU A 37 -10.14 -2.32 1.12
N LYS A 38 -11.02 -2.06 2.09
CA LYS A 38 -12.40 -1.64 1.83
C LYS A 38 -12.46 -0.33 1.05
N ALA A 39 -11.66 0.67 1.44
CA ALA A 39 -11.58 1.96 0.75
C ALA A 39 -11.17 1.79 -0.71
N PHE A 40 -10.21 0.90 -0.97
CA PHE A 40 -9.76 0.58 -2.31
C PHE A 40 -10.86 -0.14 -3.12
N GLU A 41 -11.39 -1.25 -2.60
CA GLU A 41 -12.40 -2.07 -3.29
C GLU A 41 -13.71 -1.30 -3.58
N GLU A 42 -14.16 -0.45 -2.64
CA GLU A 42 -15.38 0.35 -2.80
C GLU A 42 -15.12 1.71 -3.46
N LYS A 43 -13.85 2.05 -3.74
CA LYS A 43 -13.43 3.39 -4.21
C LYS A 43 -14.02 4.52 -3.35
N ASN A 44 -14.11 4.29 -2.05
CA ASN A 44 -14.83 5.16 -1.12
C ASN A 44 -13.85 5.99 -0.28
N LYS A 45 -13.77 7.28 -0.59
CA LYS A 45 -12.88 8.22 0.12
C LYS A 45 -13.28 8.48 1.56
N ASP A 46 -14.55 8.30 1.92
CA ASP A 46 -15.08 8.62 3.25
C ASP A 46 -14.57 7.64 4.32
N ILE A 47 -13.91 6.55 3.89
CA ILE A 47 -13.27 5.58 4.77
C ILE A 47 -11.88 6.06 5.25
N PHE A 48 -11.17 6.89 4.48
CA PHE A 48 -9.83 7.32 4.85
C PHE A 48 -9.74 8.10 6.17
N PRO A 49 -10.71 8.98 6.53
CA PRO A 49 -10.74 9.58 7.86
C PRO A 49 -10.77 8.57 9.01
N ILE A 50 -11.39 7.40 8.81
CA ILE A 50 -11.40 6.31 9.80
C ILE A 50 -10.01 5.68 9.90
N VAL A 51 -9.34 5.45 8.76
CA VAL A 51 -7.96 4.95 8.74
C VAL A 51 -7.03 5.92 9.47
N ASP A 52 -7.15 7.23 9.19
CA ASP A 52 -6.34 8.28 9.80
C ASP A 52 -6.55 8.36 11.33
N ALA A 53 -7.79 8.19 11.80
CA ALA A 53 -8.12 8.17 13.22
C ALA A 53 -7.59 6.93 13.96
N LEU A 54 -7.30 5.85 13.23
CA LEU A 54 -6.74 4.61 13.77
C LEU A 54 -5.22 4.55 13.66
N LEU A 55 -4.53 5.61 13.18
CA LEU A 55 -3.08 5.60 13.09
C LEU A 55 -2.41 5.66 14.48
N LEU A 56 -1.36 4.87 14.62
CA LEU A 56 -0.44 4.90 15.76
C LEU A 56 0.72 5.85 15.46
N GLU A 57 1.44 6.30 16.50
CA GLU A 57 2.65 7.12 16.32
C GLU A 57 3.71 6.40 15.47
N ASN A 58 3.92 5.11 15.73
CA ASN A 58 4.81 4.24 14.97
C ASN A 58 4.02 3.39 13.98
N ILE A 59 3.92 3.85 12.74
CA ILE A 59 3.17 3.16 11.69
C ILE A 59 4.04 2.02 11.11
N PRO A 60 3.58 0.75 11.15
CA PRO A 60 4.30 -0.34 10.52
C PRO A 60 4.39 -0.15 9.00
N ILE A 61 5.50 -0.59 8.39
CA ILE A 61 5.69 -0.48 6.93
C ILE A 61 4.52 -1.05 6.12
N LYS A 62 3.97 -2.18 6.54
CA LYS A 62 2.83 -2.82 5.88
C LYS A 62 1.61 -1.92 5.84
N LEU A 63 1.31 -1.20 6.93
CA LEU A 63 0.21 -0.25 6.97
C LEU A 63 0.49 0.96 6.07
N LEU A 64 1.72 1.48 6.02
CA LEU A 64 2.10 2.53 5.06
C LEU A 64 1.90 2.09 3.61
N GLN A 65 2.30 0.86 3.27
CA GLN A 65 2.06 0.28 1.94
C GLN A 65 0.56 0.19 1.65
N SER A 66 -0.25 -0.30 2.60
CA SER A 66 -1.71 -0.35 2.46
C SER A 66 -2.30 1.03 2.24
N MET A 67 -1.85 2.06 2.95
CA MET A 67 -2.36 3.43 2.79
C MET A 67 -2.00 4.04 1.43
N ILE A 68 -0.75 3.86 0.96
CA ILE A 68 -0.32 4.34 -0.37
C ILE A 68 -1.13 3.65 -1.47
N LEU A 69 -1.23 2.32 -1.42
CA LEU A 69 -1.93 1.55 -2.45
C LEU A 69 -3.44 1.82 -2.43
N SER A 70 -4.05 1.84 -1.24
CA SER A 70 -5.50 2.06 -1.13
C SER A 70 -5.90 3.46 -1.57
N SER A 71 -5.14 4.50 -1.21
CA SER A 71 -5.45 5.88 -1.59
C SER A 71 -5.25 6.17 -3.09
N SER A 72 -4.59 5.28 -3.83
CA SER A 72 -4.40 5.44 -5.28
C SER A 72 -5.71 5.49 -6.08
N VAL A 73 -6.83 4.99 -5.55
CA VAL A 73 -8.18 5.13 -6.16
C VAL A 73 -8.69 6.55 -6.22
N LEU A 74 -8.08 7.46 -5.47
CA LEU A 74 -8.42 8.88 -5.43
C LEU A 74 -7.51 9.74 -6.32
N GLY A 75 -6.55 9.12 -7.01
CA GLY A 75 -5.47 9.83 -7.71
C GLY A 75 -4.12 9.62 -7.03
N THR A 76 -3.14 10.43 -7.43
CA THR A 76 -1.74 10.29 -7.00
C THR A 76 -1.32 11.19 -5.85
N GLU A 77 -2.12 12.22 -5.53
CA GLU A 77 -1.79 13.22 -4.50
C GLU A 77 -1.61 12.60 -3.12
N ARG A 78 -2.64 11.91 -2.59
CA ARG A 78 -2.59 11.30 -1.26
C ARG A 78 -1.51 10.21 -1.11
N PRO A 79 -1.33 9.27 -2.08
CA PRO A 79 -0.19 8.35 -2.06
C PRO A 79 1.16 9.07 -1.96
N LEU A 80 1.33 10.16 -2.70
CA LEU A 80 2.56 10.95 -2.72
C LEU A 80 2.79 11.72 -1.41
N GLU A 81 1.74 12.26 -0.80
CA GLU A 81 1.80 12.89 0.52
C GLU A 81 2.28 11.89 1.59
N ILE A 82 1.69 10.70 1.64
CA ILE A 82 2.09 9.63 2.56
C ILE A 82 3.54 9.24 2.30
N TYR A 83 3.89 8.99 1.03
CA TYR A 83 5.25 8.62 0.66
C TYR A 83 6.27 9.68 1.09
N ASN A 84 6.05 10.95 0.78
CA ASN A 84 6.97 12.04 1.11
C ASN A 84 7.12 12.24 2.61
N LYS A 85 6.06 12.00 3.39
CA LYS A 85 6.09 12.08 4.85
C LYS A 85 7.01 11.03 5.47
N TYR A 86 6.96 9.78 4.99
CA TYR A 86 7.61 8.65 5.68
C TYR A 86 8.89 8.13 5.02
N ILE A 87 9.19 8.48 3.76
CA ILE A 87 10.32 7.88 3.02
C ILE A 87 11.69 8.13 3.65
N GLN A 88 11.87 9.22 4.39
CA GLN A 88 13.13 9.51 5.08
C GLN A 88 13.24 8.81 6.45
N GLU A 89 12.12 8.31 6.98
CA GLU A 89 12.04 7.67 8.30
C GLU A 89 12.20 6.15 8.20
N VAL A 90 11.88 5.55 7.04
CA VAL A 90 11.97 4.11 6.83
C VAL A 90 13.42 3.63 6.63
N SER A 91 13.75 2.52 7.27
CA SER A 91 15.07 1.90 7.17
C SER A 91 15.36 1.37 5.76
N ALA A 92 16.58 1.63 5.27
CA ALA A 92 17.12 1.00 4.06
C ALA A 92 17.77 -0.37 4.33
N LYS A 93 17.86 -0.80 5.59
CA LYS A 93 18.45 -2.09 5.94
C LYS A 93 17.47 -3.23 5.57
N PRO A 94 17.88 -4.20 4.72
CA PRO A 94 17.05 -5.35 4.42
C PRO A 94 16.81 -6.20 5.66
N ASN A 95 15.60 -6.75 5.78
CA ASN A 95 15.29 -7.80 6.75
C ASN A 95 16.02 -9.10 6.34
N GLU A 96 16.66 -9.76 7.30
CA GLU A 96 17.49 -10.95 7.05
C GLU A 96 16.70 -12.16 6.51
N TYR A 97 15.41 -12.26 6.84
CA TYR A 97 14.54 -13.36 6.43
C TYR A 97 13.89 -13.13 5.07
N THR A 98 13.47 -11.89 4.78
CA THR A 98 12.74 -11.56 3.55
C THR A 98 13.65 -11.00 2.45
N GLY A 99 14.84 -10.51 2.81
CA GLY A 99 15.73 -9.78 1.89
C GLY A 99 15.15 -8.43 1.44
N ARG A 100 14.08 -7.94 2.08
CA ARG A 100 13.40 -6.69 1.72
C ARG A 100 13.61 -5.64 2.80
N SER A 101 13.94 -4.42 2.40
CA SER A 101 14.01 -3.25 3.28
C SER A 101 12.66 -2.51 3.30
N PRO A 102 12.30 -1.85 4.41
CA PRO A 102 11.17 -0.92 4.44
C PRO A 102 11.24 0.17 3.36
N PHE A 103 12.43 0.69 3.07
CA PHE A 103 12.67 1.64 1.99
C PHE A 103 12.28 1.06 0.61
N GLY A 104 12.71 -0.16 0.29
CA GLY A 104 12.35 -0.84 -0.96
C GLY A 104 10.85 -1.15 -1.07
N LEU A 105 10.23 -1.56 0.03
CA LEU A 105 8.79 -1.83 0.11
C LEU A 105 7.95 -0.56 -0.15
N LEU A 106 8.36 0.58 0.43
CA LEU A 106 7.64 1.85 0.25
C LEU A 106 7.77 2.37 -1.19
N ASN A 107 8.96 2.24 -1.79
CA ASN A 107 9.19 2.61 -3.20
C ASN A 107 8.40 1.72 -4.16
N GLU A 108 8.32 0.42 -3.90
CA GLU A 108 7.48 -0.51 -4.68
C GLU A 108 6.01 -0.05 -4.67
N SER A 109 5.49 0.27 -3.49
CA SER A 109 4.09 0.67 -3.32
C SER A 109 3.76 1.99 -4.01
N ILE A 110 4.62 3.00 -3.94
CA ILE A 110 4.35 4.28 -4.61
C ILE A 110 4.43 4.13 -6.13
N ILE A 111 5.40 3.36 -6.66
CA ILE A 111 5.49 3.06 -8.09
C ILE A 111 4.20 2.38 -8.58
N LEU A 112 3.72 1.38 -7.84
CA LEU A 112 2.47 0.69 -8.18
C LEU A 112 1.24 1.64 -8.12
N ALA A 113 1.20 2.57 -7.17
CA ALA A 113 0.14 3.57 -7.08
C ALA A 113 0.11 4.54 -8.27
N PHE A 114 1.28 4.96 -8.78
CA PHE A 114 1.36 5.78 -10.00
C PHE A 114 0.98 4.98 -11.25
N LEU A 115 1.43 3.73 -11.36
CA LEU A 115 1.01 2.83 -12.44
C LEU A 115 -0.50 2.57 -12.44
N TYR A 116 -1.13 2.47 -11.26
CA TYR A 116 -2.59 2.40 -11.13
C TYR A 116 -3.32 3.65 -11.62
N ASN A 117 -2.63 4.78 -11.71
CA ASN A 117 -3.18 6.02 -12.25
C ASN A 117 -2.74 6.27 -13.70
N ASN A 118 -2.23 5.23 -14.38
CA ASN A 118 -1.71 5.30 -15.75
C ASN A 118 -0.55 6.31 -15.93
N ASP A 119 0.10 6.71 -14.84
CA ASP A 119 1.24 7.64 -14.84
C ASP A 119 2.55 6.86 -14.86
N ARG A 120 2.81 6.26 -16.02
CA ARG A 120 3.99 5.42 -16.24
C ARG A 120 5.29 6.22 -16.20
N ASP A 121 5.26 7.46 -16.68
CA ASP A 121 6.45 8.30 -16.75
C ASP A 121 6.94 8.65 -15.36
N PHE A 122 6.03 9.05 -14.46
CA PHE A 122 6.41 9.35 -13.08
C PHE A 122 6.83 8.09 -12.31
N ALA A 123 6.19 6.95 -12.56
CA ALA A 123 6.61 5.67 -12.00
C ALA A 123 8.07 5.31 -12.39
N HIS A 124 8.47 5.54 -13.65
CA HIS A 124 9.86 5.35 -14.10
C HIS A 124 10.82 6.35 -13.44
N ILE A 125 10.43 7.62 -13.32
CA ILE A 125 11.27 8.63 -12.63
C ILE A 125 11.57 8.21 -11.19
N ILE A 126 10.57 7.71 -10.46
CA ILE A 126 10.77 7.19 -9.10
C ILE A 126 11.72 5.98 -9.13
N PHE A 127 11.47 5.03 -10.03
CA PHE A 127 12.27 3.81 -10.16
C PHE A 127 13.74 4.10 -10.47
N ASP A 128 14.02 5.01 -11.40
CA ASP A 128 15.38 5.39 -11.78
C ASP A 128 16.08 6.07 -10.60
N LYS A 129 15.41 7.03 -9.96
CA LYS A 129 15.94 7.74 -8.79
C LYS A 129 16.28 6.78 -7.64
N VAL A 130 15.40 5.82 -7.34
CA VAL A 130 15.63 4.88 -6.23
C VAL A 130 16.72 3.86 -6.58
N SER A 131 16.77 3.38 -7.83
CA SER A 131 17.79 2.43 -8.30
C SER A 131 19.20 3.06 -8.26
N MET A 132 19.31 4.35 -8.54
CA MET A 132 20.57 5.09 -8.48
C MET A 132 20.98 5.53 -7.06
N SER A 133 20.11 5.37 -6.06
CA SER A 133 20.35 5.88 -4.70
C SER A 133 21.40 5.09 -3.89
N GLY A 134 21.74 3.87 -4.33
CA GLY A 134 22.60 2.95 -3.58
C GLY A 134 21.97 2.39 -2.29
N LYS A 135 20.69 2.70 -2.02
CA LYS A 135 19.97 2.23 -0.82
C LYS A 135 19.23 0.89 -1.01
N LEU A 136 19.14 0.41 -2.25
CA LEU A 136 18.51 -0.87 -2.59
C LEU A 136 19.56 -1.89 -2.99
N SER A 137 19.31 -3.14 -2.59
CA SER A 137 20.03 -4.29 -3.16
C SER A 137 19.58 -4.57 -4.60
N GLU A 138 20.42 -5.26 -5.38
CA GLU A 138 20.07 -5.67 -6.75
C GLU A 138 18.80 -6.53 -6.82
N SER A 139 18.60 -7.39 -5.82
CA SER A 139 17.39 -8.23 -5.71
C SER A 139 16.14 -7.38 -5.49
N GLU A 140 16.20 -6.34 -4.67
CA GLU A 140 15.09 -5.40 -4.47
C GLU A 140 14.78 -4.61 -5.75
N VAL A 141 15.81 -4.11 -6.45
CA VAL A 141 15.62 -3.44 -7.75
C VAL A 141 14.93 -4.37 -8.75
N ALA A 142 15.35 -5.63 -8.82
CA ALA A 142 14.74 -6.63 -9.69
C ALA A 142 13.27 -6.90 -9.33
N ILE A 143 12.91 -6.88 -8.04
CA ILE A 143 11.52 -7.07 -7.62
C ILE A 143 10.67 -5.85 -7.97
N ILE A 144 11.14 -4.63 -7.68
CA ILE A 144 10.40 -3.41 -8.04
C ILE A 144 10.18 -3.35 -9.55
N LYS A 145 11.16 -3.78 -10.36
CA LYS A 145 11.02 -3.86 -11.82
C LYS A 145 9.88 -4.79 -12.26
N LYS A 146 9.53 -5.82 -11.49
CA LYS A 146 8.40 -6.71 -11.81
C LYS A 146 7.06 -5.99 -11.76
N VAL A 147 6.93 -4.90 -11.02
CA VAL A 147 5.70 -4.09 -10.96
C VAL A 147 5.37 -3.52 -12.35
N PHE A 148 6.38 -3.07 -13.12
CA PHE A 148 6.18 -2.60 -14.49
C PHE A 148 5.74 -3.72 -15.43
N LYS A 149 6.17 -4.96 -15.18
CA LYS A 149 5.69 -6.12 -15.93
C LYS A 149 4.21 -6.36 -15.64
N VAL A 150 3.81 -6.37 -14.37
CA VAL A 150 2.39 -6.51 -13.99
C VAL A 150 1.53 -5.44 -14.64
N TYR A 151 2.02 -4.21 -14.69
CA TYR A 151 1.35 -3.13 -15.42
C TYR A 151 1.23 -3.43 -16.92
N GLY A 152 2.31 -3.85 -17.59
CA GLY A 152 2.27 -4.20 -19.02
C GLY A 152 1.36 -5.38 -19.35
N ASP A 153 1.41 -6.43 -18.53
CA ASP A 153 0.58 -7.64 -18.68
C ASP A 153 -0.93 -7.30 -18.53
N ALA A 154 -1.28 -6.19 -17.87
CA ALA A 154 -2.67 -5.73 -17.78
C ALA A 154 -3.26 -5.28 -19.15
N PHE A 155 -2.44 -4.93 -20.13
CA PHE A 155 -2.87 -4.44 -21.46
C PHE A 155 -2.99 -5.54 -22.53
N GLU A 156 -2.74 -6.81 -22.20
CA GLU A 156 -2.53 -7.92 -23.17
C GLU A 156 -3.64 -8.15 -24.23
N GLU A 157 -4.88 -7.71 -24.00
CA GLU A 157 -6.01 -7.97 -24.92
C GLU A 157 -6.42 -6.74 -25.73
N GLU A 158 -6.33 -5.57 -25.10
CA GLU A 158 -6.74 -4.29 -25.66
C GLU A 158 -5.78 -3.25 -25.08
N ASP A 159 -5.03 -2.55 -25.93
CA ASP A 159 -4.11 -1.46 -25.53
C ASP A 159 -4.91 -0.22 -25.08
N ARG A 160 -5.80 -0.42 -24.10
CA ARG A 160 -6.80 0.51 -23.61
C ARG A 160 -6.81 0.43 -22.09
N TRP A 161 -6.64 1.59 -21.47
CA TRP A 161 -6.56 1.72 -20.03
C TRP A 161 -7.82 1.23 -19.31
N GLU A 162 -8.99 1.42 -19.92
CA GLU A 162 -10.28 1.00 -19.39
C GLU A 162 -10.38 -0.52 -19.19
N SER A 163 -9.65 -1.28 -20.02
CA SER A 163 -9.58 -2.75 -19.96
C SER A 163 -8.46 -3.24 -19.03
N ALA A 164 -7.36 -2.46 -18.92
CA ALA A 164 -6.22 -2.77 -18.05
C ALA A 164 -6.47 -2.42 -16.57
N GLN A 165 -7.11 -1.29 -16.29
CA GLN A 165 -7.31 -0.79 -14.93
C GLN A 165 -8.03 -1.79 -14.00
N PRO A 166 -9.08 -2.51 -14.43
CA PRO A 166 -9.72 -3.53 -13.58
C PRO A 166 -8.78 -4.68 -13.20
N LYS A 167 -7.92 -5.13 -14.12
CA LYS A 167 -6.93 -6.19 -13.85
C LYS A 167 -5.91 -5.74 -12.81
N LEU A 168 -5.40 -4.51 -12.97
CA LEU A 168 -4.48 -3.91 -12.02
C LEU A 168 -5.13 -3.60 -10.67
N HIS A 169 -6.41 -3.22 -10.66
CA HIS A 169 -7.21 -3.07 -9.45
C HIS A 169 -7.29 -4.39 -8.68
N SER A 170 -7.64 -5.49 -9.34
CA SER A 170 -7.68 -6.81 -8.69
C SER A 170 -6.31 -7.24 -8.14
N TYR A 171 -5.22 -6.95 -8.88
CA TYR A 171 -3.87 -7.20 -8.40
C TYR A 171 -3.55 -6.41 -7.12
N ILE A 172 -3.78 -5.09 -7.11
CA ILE A 172 -3.51 -4.23 -5.96
C ILE A 172 -4.36 -4.61 -4.74
N ALA A 173 -5.64 -4.95 -4.94
CA ALA A 173 -6.49 -5.46 -3.87
C ALA A 173 -5.92 -6.75 -3.27
N GLY A 174 -5.37 -7.64 -4.11
CA GLY A 174 -4.62 -8.82 -3.66
C GLY A 174 -3.39 -8.45 -2.83
N VAL A 175 -2.57 -7.51 -3.30
CA VAL A 175 -1.40 -7.03 -2.57
C VAL A 175 -1.79 -6.45 -1.20
N ILE A 176 -2.80 -5.57 -1.14
CA ILE A 176 -3.26 -4.98 0.13
C ILE A 176 -3.74 -6.07 1.10
N ARG A 177 -4.38 -7.12 0.61
CA ARG A 177 -4.91 -8.22 1.41
C ARG A 177 -3.81 -9.12 1.99
N ASP A 178 -2.69 -9.26 1.29
CA ASP A 178 -1.58 -10.16 1.66
C ASP A 178 -0.47 -9.47 2.49
N LEU A 179 -0.54 -8.14 2.63
CA LEU A 179 0.32 -7.39 3.56
C LEU A 179 0.09 -7.83 5.01
#